data_AF-A0A957Q3G5-F1
#
_entry.id   AF-A0A957Q3G5-F1
#
_cell.length_a   1.000
_cell.length_b   1.000
_cell.length_c   1.000
_cell.angle_alpha   90.00
_cell.angle_beta   90.00
_cell.angle_gamma   90.00
#
_symmetry.space_group_name_H-M   'P 1'
#
loop_
_entity.id
_entity.type
_entity.pdbx_description
1 polymer ?
#
loop_
_entity_poly.entity_id
_entity_poly.type
_entity_poly.pdbx_seq_one_letter_code
_entity_poly.pdbx_strand_id
1 'polypeptide(L)'
;ATNVGAIAEIVQPEFSGFLIDVNDRGSLVEKLRYLLDNPSLRQTMGQNAFALVSDTFDAEANTMRLLTEIKEVADRQSWLTRQDGQHSKWQRAAQQPLQNRG
;
A
#
# COMPACT_ATOMS: atom_id res chain seq x y z
N ALA A 1 -16.13 13.20 7.31
CA ALA A 1 -15.20 12.26 7.97
C ALA A 1 -14.41 13.02 9.05
N THR A 2 -13.80 12.33 10.00
CA THR A 2 -12.94 12.98 11.01
C THR A 2 -11.49 13.02 10.54
N ASN A 3 -10.76 14.09 10.87
CA ASN A 3 -9.34 14.25 10.52
C ASN A 3 -8.44 13.37 11.41
N VAL A 4 -8.38 12.06 11.12
CA VAL A 4 -7.58 11.10 11.89
C VAL A 4 -6.92 10.09 10.96
N GLY A 5 -5.60 9.92 11.06
CA GLY A 5 -4.83 8.97 10.25
C GLY A 5 -4.95 9.21 8.73
N ALA A 6 -4.99 8.14 7.95
CA ALA A 6 -5.06 8.19 6.47
C ALA A 6 -6.42 8.67 5.92
N ILE A 7 -7.42 8.98 6.76
CA ILE A 7 -8.75 9.43 6.31
C ILE A 7 -8.69 10.80 5.62
N ALA A 8 -7.77 11.68 6.06
CA ALA A 8 -7.55 12.98 5.43
C ALA A 8 -6.90 12.87 4.03
N GLU A 9 -6.23 11.75 3.75
CA GLU A 9 -5.61 11.48 2.44
C GLU A 9 -6.65 11.01 1.40
N ILE A 10 -7.82 10.53 1.85
CA ILE A 10 -8.88 9.97 1.00
C ILE A 10 -10.04 10.96 0.82
N VAL A 11 -10.24 11.90 1.75
CA VAL A 11 -11.28 12.93 1.64
C VAL A 11 -10.65 14.29 1.35
N GLN A 12 -10.79 14.76 0.12
CA GLN A 12 -10.51 16.14 -0.25
C GLN A 12 -11.64 17.07 0.24
N PRO A 13 -11.37 18.00 1.17
CA PRO A 13 -12.37 18.88 1.75
C PRO A 13 -13.12 19.69 0.69
N GLU A 14 -14.43 19.80 0.84
CA GLU A 14 -15.34 20.55 -0.04
C GLU A 14 -15.45 20.03 -1.49
N PHE A 15 -14.59 19.11 -1.91
CA PHE A 15 -14.60 18.49 -3.23
C PHE A 15 -15.22 17.09 -3.23
N SER A 16 -14.78 16.23 -2.30
CA SER A 16 -15.22 14.82 -2.17
C SER A 16 -15.93 14.55 -0.84
N GLY A 17 -15.97 15.55 0.05
CA GLY A 17 -16.68 15.48 1.32
C GLY A 17 -16.24 16.58 2.28
N PHE A 18 -16.71 16.53 3.53
CA PHE A 18 -16.29 17.44 4.59
C PHE A 18 -15.39 16.72 5.60
N LEU A 19 -14.38 17.43 6.09
CA LEU A 19 -13.62 17.06 7.28
C LEU A 19 -14.16 17.84 8.48
N ILE A 20 -14.33 17.15 9.59
CA ILE A 20 -14.69 17.72 10.89
C ILE A 20 -13.70 17.25 11.96
N ASP A 21 -13.61 17.98 13.05
CA ASP A 21 -12.79 17.58 14.18
C ASP A 21 -13.40 16.40 14.94
N VAL A 22 -12.53 15.65 15.62
CA VAL A 22 -12.95 14.53 16.47
C VAL A 22 -13.77 15.07 17.63
N ASN A 23 -14.87 14.37 17.96
CA ASN A 23 -15.84 14.75 18.99
C ASN A 23 -16.59 16.07 18.75
N ASP A 24 -16.46 16.70 17.57
CA ASP A 24 -17.29 17.84 17.21
C ASP A 24 -18.65 17.40 16.65
N ARG A 25 -19.57 17.14 17.58
CA ARG A 25 -20.96 16.80 17.26
C ARG A 25 -21.70 17.95 16.57
N GLY A 26 -21.35 19.21 16.87
CA GLY A 26 -22.01 20.38 16.31
C GLY A 26 -21.77 20.45 14.81
N SER A 27 -20.50 20.42 14.42
CA SER A 27 -20.08 20.41 13.02
C SER A 27 -20.60 19.19 12.27
N LEU A 28 -20.66 18.00 12.90
CA LEU A 28 -21.26 16.82 12.25
C LEU A 28 -22.71 17.06 11.85
N VAL A 29 -23.53 17.57 12.78
CA VAL A 29 -24.96 17.82 12.53
C VAL A 29 -25.14 18.92 11.48
N GLU A 30 -24.35 20.00 11.56
CA GLU A 30 -24.38 21.08 10.58
C GLU A 30 -24.09 20.59 9.17
N LYS A 31 -22.98 19.87 8.97
CA LYS A 31 -22.58 19.39 7.64
C LYS A 31 -23.54 18.34 7.08
N LEU A 32 -24.11 17.48 7.93
CA LEU A 32 -25.16 16.55 7.50
C LEU A 32 -26.43 17.28 7.04
N ARG A 33 -26.89 18.29 7.77
CA ARG A 33 -28.04 19.11 7.35
C ARG A 33 -27.75 19.83 6.05
N TYR A 34 -26.58 20.45 5.92
CA TYR A 34 -26.16 21.12 4.70
C TYR A 34 -26.21 20.20 3.49
N LEU A 35 -25.73 18.95 3.61
CA LEU A 35 -25.82 17.97 2.52
C LEU A 35 -27.24 17.48 2.24
N LEU A 36 -28.13 17.41 3.23
CA LEU A 36 -29.54 17.07 3.03
C LEU A 36 -30.25 18.16 2.22
N ASP A 37 -30.00 19.41 2.57
CA ASP A 37 -30.60 20.59 1.92
C ASP A 37 -30.02 20.85 0.52
N ASN A 38 -28.82 20.34 0.22
CA ASN A 38 -28.13 20.52 -1.06
C ASN A 38 -27.90 19.17 -1.79
N PRO A 39 -28.94 18.55 -2.36
CA PRO A 39 -28.85 17.20 -2.95
C PRO A 39 -27.92 17.11 -4.17
N SER A 40 -27.82 18.17 -4.97
CA SER A 40 -26.90 18.24 -6.12
C SER A 40 -25.45 18.19 -5.65
N LEU A 41 -25.08 19.02 -4.67
CA LEU A 41 -23.75 19.03 -4.07
C LEU A 41 -23.41 17.65 -3.49
N ARG A 42 -24.34 17.04 -2.74
CA ARG A 42 -24.17 15.70 -2.18
C ARG A 42 -23.88 14.66 -3.27
N GLN A 43 -24.58 14.73 -4.40
CA GLN A 43 -24.38 13.81 -5.51
C GLN A 43 -23.01 14.03 -6.19
N THR A 44 -22.64 15.28 -6.45
CA THR A 44 -21.33 15.65 -7.01
C THR A 44 -20.19 15.18 -6.11
N MET A 45 -20.26 15.45 -4.80
CA MET A 45 -19.25 14.99 -3.84
C MET A 45 -19.14 13.46 -3.81
N GLY A 46 -20.27 12.76 -3.86
CA GLY A 46 -20.28 11.29 -3.92
C GLY A 46 -19.61 10.74 -5.19
N GLN A 47 -19.87 11.35 -6.35
CA GLN A 47 -19.22 10.98 -7.62
C GLN A 47 -17.71 11.23 -7.58
N ASN A 48 -17.30 12.41 -7.08
CA ASN A 48 -15.89 12.76 -6.93
C ASN A 48 -15.17 11.80 -5.97
N ALA A 49 -15.79 11.46 -4.83
CA ALA A 49 -15.23 10.49 -3.89
C ALA A 49 -15.08 9.11 -4.52
N PHE A 50 -16.07 8.66 -5.30
CA PHE A 50 -16.02 7.37 -6.00
C PHE A 50 -14.89 7.34 -7.04
N ALA A 51 -14.77 8.39 -7.86
CA ALA A 51 -13.70 8.50 -8.84
C ALA A 51 -12.32 8.49 -8.17
N LEU A 52 -12.14 9.28 -7.10
CA LEU A 52 -10.89 9.36 -6.36
C LEU A 52 -10.45 7.98 -5.81
N VAL A 53 -11.39 7.23 -5.22
CA VAL A 53 -11.11 5.88 -4.70
C VAL A 53 -10.83 4.90 -5.83
N SER A 54 -11.59 4.97 -6.93
CA SER A 54 -11.40 4.07 -8.07
C SER A 54 -10.06 4.28 -8.76
N ASP A 55 -9.60 5.52 -8.87
CA ASP A 55 -8.32 5.86 -9.51
C ASP A 55 -7.12 5.54 -8.59
N THR A 56 -7.30 5.64 -7.27
CA THR A 56 -6.18 5.53 -6.31
C THR A 56 -6.04 4.13 -5.70
N PHE A 57 -7.14 3.41 -5.51
CA PHE A 57 -7.19 2.12 -4.82
C PHE A 57 -7.62 0.99 -5.73
N ASP A 58 -7.00 0.90 -6.91
CA ASP A 58 -7.11 -0.29 -7.76
C ASP A 58 -6.47 -1.49 -7.03
N ALA A 59 -7.32 -2.43 -6.62
CA ALA A 59 -6.93 -3.62 -5.88
C ALA A 59 -5.98 -4.52 -6.68
N GLU A 60 -6.15 -4.60 -8.01
CA GLU A 60 -5.31 -5.39 -8.89
C GLU A 60 -3.92 -4.75 -9.01
N ALA A 61 -3.86 -3.45 -9.27
CA ALA A 61 -2.61 -2.71 -9.38
C ALA A 61 -1.80 -2.74 -8.07
N ASN A 62 -2.47 -2.53 -6.93
CA ASN A 62 -1.83 -2.59 -5.63
C ASN A 62 -1.37 -4.02 -5.27
N THR A 63 -2.16 -5.04 -5.61
CA THR A 63 -1.77 -6.45 -5.42
C THR A 63 -0.54 -6.80 -6.26
N MET A 64 -0.48 -6.35 -7.52
CA MET A 64 0.66 -6.61 -8.39
C MET A 64 1.93 -5.92 -7.92
N ARG A 65 1.84 -4.68 -7.42
CA ARG A 65 2.97 -4.00 -6.76
C ARG A 65 3.48 -4.78 -5.56
N LEU A 66 2.57 -5.18 -4.65
CA LEU A 66 2.93 -5.94 -3.46
C LEU A 66 3.59 -7.28 -3.82
N LEU A 67 3.01 -8.02 -4.77
CA LEU A 67 3.55 -9.30 -5.23
C LEU A 67 4.96 -9.14 -5.81
N THR A 68 5.20 -8.05 -6.54
CA THR A 68 6.51 -7.73 -7.11
C THR A 68 7.55 -7.53 -6.01
N GLU A 69 7.23 -6.72 -4.99
CA GLU A 69 8.17 -6.49 -3.88
C GLU A 69 8.45 -7.75 -3.06
N ILE A 70 7.43 -8.56 -2.78
CA ILE A 70 7.59 -9.84 -2.09
C ILE A 70 8.52 -10.77 -2.89
N LYS A 71 8.33 -10.83 -4.21
CA LYS A 71 9.18 -11.64 -5.08
C LYS A 71 10.62 -11.15 -5.07
N GLU A 72 10.87 -9.84 -5.16
CA GLU A 72 12.23 -9.29 -5.12
C GLU A 72 12.97 -9.65 -3.82
N VAL A 73 12.28 -9.58 -2.68
CA VAL A 73 12.86 -9.97 -1.38
C VAL A 73 13.14 -11.46 -1.34
N ALA A 74 12.21 -12.30 -1.81
CA ALA A 74 12.39 -13.74 -1.87
C ALA A 74 13.56 -14.13 -2.79
N ASP A 75 13.67 -13.50 -3.96
CA ASP A 75 14.74 -13.73 -4.92
C ASP A 75 16.10 -13.30 -4.34
N ARG A 76 16.17 -12.15 -3.66
CA ARG A 76 17.38 -11.67 -2.98
C ARG A 76 17.87 -12.63 -1.90
N GLN A 77 16.96 -13.14 -1.07
CA GLN A 77 17.29 -14.15 -0.05
C GLN A 77 17.76 -15.45 -0.70
N SER A 78 17.08 -15.90 -1.77
CA SER A 78 17.45 -17.12 -2.48
C SER A 78 18.84 -17.03 -3.14
N TRP A 79 19.28 -15.83 -3.54
CA TRP A 79 20.59 -15.57 -4.10
C TRP A 79 21.68 -15.64 -3.03
N LEU A 80 21.45 -15.04 -1.86
CA LEU A 80 22.37 -15.07 -0.72
C LEU A 80 22.63 -16.51 -0.24
N THR A 81 21.57 -17.31 -0.06
CA THR A 81 21.69 -18.71 0.40
C THR A 81 22.45 -19.60 -0.59
N ARG A 82 22.37 -19.31 -1.90
CA ARG A 82 23.09 -20.05 -2.94
C ARG A 82 24.58 -19.68 -3.02
N GLN A 83 24.95 -18.44 -2.72
CA GLN A 83 26.35 -18.03 -2.73
C GLN A 83 27.16 -18.65 -1.58
N ASP A 84 26.59 -18.73 -0.38
CA ASP A 84 27.23 -19.36 0.77
C ASP A 84 27.49 -20.86 0.55
N GLY A 85 26.54 -21.56 -0.07
CA GLY A 85 26.69 -22.98 -0.40
C GLY A 85 27.78 -23.26 -1.45
N GLN A 86 27.93 -22.38 -2.45
CA GLN A 86 28.98 -22.49 -3.46
C GLN A 86 30.37 -22.18 -2.87
N HIS A 87 30.49 -21.13 -2.05
CA HIS A 87 31.76 -20.75 -1.42
C HIS A 87 32.30 -21.88 -0.51
N SER A 88 31.43 -22.55 0.25
CA SER A 88 31.82 -23.70 1.09
C SER A 88 32.22 -24.93 0.27
N LYS A 89 31.58 -25.16 -0.88
CA LYS A 89 31.88 -26.30 -1.77
C LYS A 89 33.27 -26.19 -2.40
N TRP A 90 33.66 -24.99 -2.83
CA TRP A 90 34.98 -24.74 -3.43
C TRP A 90 36.12 -24.75 -2.40
N GLN A 91 35.88 -24.31 -1.17
CA GLN A 91 36.86 -24.41 -0.09
C GLN A 91 37.17 -25.85 0.31
N ARG A 92 36.16 -26.75 0.33
CA ARG A 92 36.37 -28.18 0.60
C ARG A 92 37.08 -28.90 -0.54
N ALA A 93 36.77 -28.55 -1.80
CA ALA A 93 37.44 -29.12 -2.96
C ALA A 93 38.92 -28.70 -3.07
N ALA A 94 39.25 -27.46 -2.68
CA ALA A 94 40.64 -26.97 -2.65
C ALA A 94 41.49 -27.53 -1.49
N GLN A 95 40.87 -28.19 -0.50
CA GLN A 95 41.55 -28.79 0.65
C GLN A 95 41.73 -30.32 0.52
N GLN A 96 41.24 -30.94 -0.56
CA GLN A 96 41.48 -32.36 -0.83
C GLN A 96 42.82 -32.54 -1.58
N PRO A 97 43.79 -33.30 -1.04
CA PRO A 97 45.06 -33.51 -1.71
C PRO A 97 44.87 -34.34 -2.98
N LEU A 98 45.72 -34.08 -4.00
CA LEU A 98 45.84 -34.82 -5.26
C LEU A 98 46.23 -36.30 -5.03
N GLN A 99 45.31 -37.09 -4.50
CA GLN A 99 45.40 -38.55 -4.41
C GLN A 99 44.62 -39.15 -5.56
N ASN A 100 45.09 -38.97 -6.80
CA ASN A 100 44.84 -39.88 -7.92
C ASN A 100 45.54 -39.36 -9.18
N ARG A 101 46.80 -39.75 -9.35
CA ARG A 101 47.42 -39.98 -10.66
C ARG A 101 48.24 -41.26 -10.53
N GLY A 102 47.59 -42.38 -10.78
CA GLY A 102 48.23 -43.65 -11.14
C GLY A 102 48.25 -43.79 -12.64
#